data_AF-A0A1V4AVT8-F1
#
_entry.id   AF-A0A1V4AVT8-F1
#
_cell.length_a   1.000
_cell.length_b   1.000
_cell.length_c   1.000
_cell.angle_alpha   90.00
_cell.angle_beta   90.00
_cell.angle_gamma   90.00
#
_symmetry.space_group_name_H-M   'P 1'
#
loop_
_entity.id
_entity.type
_entity.pdbx_description
1 polymer ?
#
loop_
_entity_poly.entity_id
_entity_poly.type
_entity_poly.pdbx_seq_one_letter_code
_entity_poly.pdbx_strand_id
1 'polypeptide(L)'
;MYDIRCLTCHRIQDKGGTYAPNLTFAGSKIKMNWEGEFLQAPDIIRPLSQQMPKFNLTEDEAKAATEYLEKNLVFKDPLIDLYKDSPPTAEIIASGEKLFYEKGCNTCHAENITKGGGVVGPNLATVGDRLQPAYLVYHLKNPQQANPQGVEPNFGLSDEELKQLVGFLMDHVKKKEGK
;
A
#
# COMPACT_ATOMS: atom_id res chain seq x y z
N MET A 1 -21.16 -11.96 -20.51
CA MET A 1 -20.17 -10.95 -20.12
C MET A 1 -20.67 -10.35 -18.82
N TYR A 2 -20.06 -10.71 -17.69
CA TYR A 2 -20.50 -10.23 -16.38
C TYR A 2 -19.97 -8.80 -16.20
N ASP A 3 -20.86 -7.85 -15.95
CA ASP A 3 -20.49 -6.48 -15.61
C ASP A 3 -19.81 -6.46 -14.24
N ILE A 4 -18.51 -6.14 -14.20
CA ILE A 4 -17.73 -6.08 -12.96
C ILE A 4 -17.99 -4.72 -12.31
N ARG A 5 -18.90 -4.71 -11.34
CA ARG A 5 -19.32 -3.49 -10.65
C ARG A 5 -18.44 -3.19 -9.45
N CYS A 6 -17.28 -2.58 -9.67
CA CYS A 6 -16.30 -2.19 -8.62
C CYS A 6 -16.96 -1.42 -7.46
N LEU A 7 -17.89 -0.52 -7.79
CA LEU A 7 -18.65 0.31 -6.84
C LEU A 7 -19.56 -0.49 -5.90
N THR A 8 -19.83 -1.77 -6.18
CA THR A 8 -20.60 -2.63 -5.26
C THR A 8 -19.87 -2.79 -3.93
N CYS A 9 -18.54 -2.94 -3.98
CA CYS A 9 -17.71 -3.15 -2.80
C CYS A 9 -16.91 -1.89 -2.44
N HIS A 10 -16.39 -1.19 -3.43
CA HIS A 10 -15.49 -0.06 -3.25
C HIS A 10 -16.21 1.28 -3.25
N ARG A 11 -15.70 2.21 -2.45
CA ARG A 11 -16.06 3.63 -2.51
C ARG A 11 -15.14 4.36 -3.48
N ILE A 12 -15.70 5.21 -4.34
CA ILE A 12 -14.99 6.10 -5.25
C ILE A 12 -15.72 7.45 -5.26
N GLN A 13 -15.04 8.53 -4.90
CA GLN A 13 -15.60 9.90 -4.89
C GLN A 13 -17.00 9.95 -4.25
N ASP A 14 -17.10 9.38 -3.04
CA ASP A 14 -18.33 9.28 -2.24
C ASP A 14 -19.47 8.44 -2.83
N LYS A 15 -19.23 7.70 -3.91
CA LYS A 15 -20.17 6.72 -4.49
C LYS A 15 -19.70 5.29 -4.23
N GLY A 16 -20.66 4.36 -4.17
CA GLY A 16 -20.39 2.93 -4.01
C GLY A 16 -20.46 2.43 -2.56
N GLY A 17 -19.90 1.25 -2.32
CA GLY A 17 -19.97 0.53 -1.05
C GLY A 17 -18.80 0.83 -0.10
N THR A 18 -18.95 0.42 1.16
CA THR A 18 -17.92 0.52 2.20
C THR A 18 -17.35 -0.84 2.62
N TYR A 19 -17.67 -1.88 1.85
CA TYR A 19 -17.27 -3.26 2.14
C TYR A 19 -15.79 -3.52 1.84
N ALA A 20 -15.22 -2.78 0.87
CA ALA A 20 -13.82 -2.86 0.47
C ALA A 20 -13.13 -1.48 0.57
N PRO A 21 -11.79 -1.41 0.44
CA PRO A 21 -11.06 -0.16 0.58
C PRO A 21 -11.56 0.94 -0.36
N ASN A 22 -11.55 2.18 0.12
CA ASN A 22 -11.83 3.36 -0.68
C ASN A 22 -10.75 3.54 -1.76
N LEU A 23 -11.15 3.63 -3.02
CA LEU A 23 -10.26 3.73 -4.18
C LEU A 23 -10.11 5.16 -4.71
N THR A 24 -10.74 6.18 -4.10
CA THR A 24 -10.70 7.58 -4.59
C THR A 24 -9.29 8.11 -4.92
N PHE A 25 -8.26 7.61 -4.24
CA PHE A 25 -6.87 8.00 -4.45
C PHE A 25 -5.95 6.82 -4.82
N ALA A 26 -6.52 5.74 -5.37
CA ALA A 26 -5.77 4.53 -5.71
C ALA A 26 -4.61 4.80 -6.68
N GLY A 27 -4.79 5.69 -7.67
CA GLY A 27 -3.77 6.07 -8.64
C GLY A 27 -2.54 6.74 -8.05
N SER A 28 -2.69 7.47 -6.94
CA SER A 28 -1.57 8.07 -6.20
C SER A 28 -1.06 7.20 -5.05
N LYS A 29 -1.72 6.08 -4.77
CA LYS A 29 -1.43 5.20 -3.64
C LYS A 29 -0.68 3.96 -4.04
N ILE A 30 -1.15 3.31 -5.11
CA ILE A 30 -0.73 1.98 -5.52
C ILE A 30 0.15 2.11 -6.75
N LYS A 31 1.11 1.21 -6.92
CA LYS A 31 1.88 1.08 -8.16
C LYS A 31 1.05 0.31 -9.19
N MET A 32 0.83 0.90 -10.37
CA MET A 32 -0.11 0.35 -11.36
C MET A 32 0.30 -1.02 -11.93
N ASN A 33 1.61 -1.31 -11.98
CA ASN A 33 2.09 -2.64 -12.36
C ASN A 33 1.63 -3.71 -11.35
N TRP A 34 1.78 -3.43 -10.05
CA TRP A 34 1.32 -4.33 -9.00
C TRP A 34 -0.21 -4.45 -9.00
N GLU A 35 -0.93 -3.34 -9.20
CA GLU A 35 -2.40 -3.34 -9.27
C GLU A 35 -2.90 -4.19 -10.45
N GLY A 36 -2.26 -4.08 -11.61
CA GLY A 36 -2.60 -4.88 -12.80
C GLY A 36 -2.42 -6.38 -12.57
N GLU A 37 -1.34 -6.79 -11.90
CA GLU A 37 -1.13 -8.18 -11.49
C GLU A 37 -2.17 -8.63 -10.44
N PHE A 38 -2.45 -7.77 -9.45
CA PHE A 38 -3.41 -8.05 -8.38
C PHE A 38 -4.84 -8.20 -8.90
N LEU A 39 -5.28 -7.38 -9.85
CA LEU A 39 -6.62 -7.48 -10.44
C LEU A 39 -6.83 -8.78 -11.22
N GLN A 40 -5.77 -9.32 -11.84
CA GLN A 40 -5.82 -10.61 -12.53
C GLN A 40 -5.81 -11.78 -11.56
N ALA A 41 -4.99 -11.70 -10.51
CA ALA A 41 -4.85 -12.74 -9.50
C ALA A 41 -4.77 -12.15 -8.07
N PRO A 42 -5.92 -11.79 -7.47
CA PRO A 42 -5.93 -11.20 -6.13
C PRO A 42 -5.32 -12.14 -5.09
N ASP A 43 -4.43 -11.58 -4.25
CA ASP A 43 -3.77 -12.25 -3.13
C ASP A 43 -4.21 -11.68 -1.78
N ILE A 44 -3.87 -12.34 -0.68
CA ILE A 44 -4.25 -11.95 0.67
C ILE A 44 -3.39 -10.79 1.17
N ILE A 45 -3.99 -9.60 1.26
CA ILE A 45 -3.33 -8.40 1.80
C ILE A 45 -3.49 -8.28 3.32
N ARG A 46 -4.70 -8.54 3.81
CA ARG A 46 -5.09 -8.47 5.22
C ARG A 46 -5.71 -9.81 5.59
N PRO A 47 -5.03 -10.66 6.38
CA PRO A 47 -5.50 -12.01 6.70
C PRO A 47 -6.89 -12.04 7.36
N LEU A 48 -7.21 -11.02 8.16
CA LEU A 48 -8.47 -10.93 8.91
C LEU A 48 -9.58 -10.14 8.18
N SER A 49 -9.36 -9.72 6.94
CA SER A 49 -10.35 -8.94 6.17
C SER A 49 -11.02 -9.78 5.09
N GLN A 50 -12.08 -9.23 4.49
CA GLN A 50 -12.70 -9.80 3.31
C GLN A 50 -11.75 -9.68 2.12
N GLN A 51 -11.63 -10.75 1.34
CA GLN A 51 -10.71 -10.81 0.20
C GLN A 51 -11.41 -10.37 -1.08
N MET A 52 -10.66 -9.77 -2.00
CA MET A 52 -11.20 -9.42 -3.31
C MET A 52 -11.51 -10.71 -4.10
N PRO A 53 -12.73 -10.87 -4.64
CA PRO A 53 -13.07 -12.04 -5.44
C PRO A 53 -12.20 -12.16 -6.69
N LYS A 54 -11.94 -13.41 -7.11
CA LYS A 54 -11.30 -13.67 -8.41
C LYS A 54 -12.34 -13.48 -9.52
N PHE A 55 -12.28 -12.34 -10.17
CA PHE A 55 -13.15 -12.01 -11.31
C PHE A 55 -12.60 -12.51 -12.65
N ASN A 56 -11.37 -13.05 -12.66
CA ASN A 56 -10.66 -13.57 -13.85
C ASN A 56 -10.54 -12.51 -14.97
N LEU A 57 -10.13 -11.28 -14.60
CA LEU A 57 -9.88 -10.22 -15.59
C LEU A 57 -8.77 -10.66 -16.53
N THR A 58 -8.94 -10.36 -17.81
CA THR A 58 -7.88 -10.41 -18.80
C THR A 58 -6.85 -9.32 -18.55
N GLU A 59 -5.67 -9.45 -19.17
CA GLU A 59 -4.62 -8.42 -19.12
C GLU A 59 -5.15 -7.06 -19.63
N ASP A 60 -5.91 -7.05 -20.73
CA ASP A 60 -6.49 -5.82 -21.30
C ASP A 60 -7.51 -5.16 -20.37
N GLU A 61 -8.36 -5.94 -19.70
CA GLU A 61 -9.32 -5.42 -18.72
C GLU A 61 -8.61 -4.86 -17.48
N ALA A 62 -7.59 -5.57 -16.97
CA ALA A 62 -6.79 -5.10 -15.85
C ALA A 62 -6.05 -3.81 -16.20
N LYS A 63 -5.49 -3.72 -17.41
CA LYS A 63 -4.83 -2.51 -17.93
C LYS A 63 -5.82 -1.35 -18.07
N ALA A 64 -7.01 -1.57 -18.63
CA ALA A 64 -8.03 -0.53 -18.73
C ALA A 64 -8.44 0.00 -17.36
N ALA A 65 -8.57 -0.89 -16.36
CA ALA A 65 -8.85 -0.50 -14.99
C ALA A 65 -7.70 0.32 -14.38
N THR A 66 -6.44 -0.13 -14.47
CA THR A 66 -5.30 0.60 -13.90
C THR A 66 -5.09 1.96 -14.55
N GLU A 67 -5.28 2.08 -15.86
CA GLU A 67 -5.24 3.38 -16.54
C GLU A 67 -6.32 4.34 -16.02
N TYR A 68 -7.53 3.83 -15.72
CA TYR A 68 -8.57 4.65 -15.12
C TYR A 68 -8.18 5.11 -13.72
N LEU A 69 -7.64 4.23 -12.88
CA LEU A 69 -7.18 4.55 -11.53
C LEU A 69 -6.08 5.62 -11.57
N GLU A 70 -5.07 5.43 -12.42
CA GLU A 70 -3.92 6.33 -12.58
C GLU A 70 -4.34 7.73 -13.06
N LYS A 71 -5.29 7.82 -13.99
CA LYS A 71 -5.70 9.11 -14.58
C LYS A 71 -6.75 9.85 -13.74
N ASN A 72 -7.64 9.14 -13.04
CA ASN A 72 -8.84 9.74 -12.46
C ASN A 72 -8.87 9.71 -10.93
N LEU A 73 -8.16 8.77 -10.30
CA LEU A 73 -8.24 8.53 -8.86
C LEU A 73 -6.92 8.93 -8.18
N VAL A 74 -6.57 10.20 -8.33
CA VAL A 74 -5.31 10.79 -7.85
C VAL A 74 -5.57 11.98 -6.92
N PHE A 75 -4.60 12.30 -6.06
CA PHE A 75 -4.61 13.57 -5.35
C PHE A 75 -4.46 14.73 -6.35
N LYS A 76 -5.13 15.85 -6.08
CA LYS A 76 -4.97 17.08 -6.87
C LYS A 76 -3.57 17.66 -6.70
N ASP A 77 -3.10 17.68 -5.46
CA ASP A 77 -1.76 18.14 -5.11
C ASP A 77 -0.81 16.95 -5.06
N PRO A 78 0.39 17.06 -5.66
CA PRO A 78 1.35 15.98 -5.63
C PRO A 78 1.84 15.70 -4.20
N LEU A 79 1.93 14.41 -3.87
CA LEU A 79 2.52 13.96 -2.60
C LEU A 79 4.05 14.08 -2.64
N ILE A 80 4.65 14.22 -1.47
CA ILE A 80 6.11 14.29 -1.32
C ILE A 80 6.70 12.90 -1.43
N ASP A 81 7.55 12.69 -2.44
CA ASP A 81 8.36 11.48 -2.58
C ASP A 81 9.79 11.77 -2.10
N LEU A 82 10.17 11.20 -0.95
CA LEU A 82 11.50 11.37 -0.36
C LEU A 82 12.62 10.65 -1.14
N TYR A 83 12.27 9.74 -2.06
CA TYR A 83 13.22 8.88 -2.78
C TYR A 83 13.07 8.96 -4.31
N LYS A 84 12.44 10.03 -4.81
CA LYS A 84 12.25 10.26 -6.25
C LYS A 84 13.57 10.27 -7.03
N ASP A 85 14.58 10.95 -6.47
CA ASP A 85 15.84 11.20 -7.16
C ASP A 85 16.93 10.18 -6.79
N SER A 86 16.79 9.48 -5.67
CA SER A 86 17.77 8.51 -5.20
C SER A 86 17.12 7.48 -4.27
N PRO A 87 17.47 6.18 -4.39
CA PRO A 87 16.97 5.17 -3.47
C PRO A 87 17.53 5.37 -2.05
N PRO A 88 16.87 4.82 -1.01
CA PRO A 88 17.39 4.87 0.35
C PRO A 88 18.74 4.15 0.45
N THR A 89 19.64 4.70 1.26
CA THR A 89 20.94 4.04 1.54
C THR A 89 20.76 2.89 2.53
N ALA A 90 21.76 2.00 2.61
CA ALA A 90 21.74 0.89 3.56
C ALA A 90 21.63 1.36 5.02
N GLU A 91 22.25 2.49 5.36
CA GLU A 91 22.17 3.08 6.69
C GLU A 91 20.75 3.55 7.02
N ILE A 92 20.08 4.20 6.08
CA ILE A 92 18.70 4.66 6.22
C ILE A 92 17.74 3.47 6.39
N ILE A 93 17.93 2.41 5.61
CA ILE A 93 17.14 1.17 5.71
C ILE A 93 17.34 0.53 7.09
N ALA A 94 18.59 0.39 7.55
CA ALA A 94 18.89 -0.21 8.85
C ALA A 94 18.32 0.62 10.02
N SER A 95 18.39 1.95 9.95
CA SER A 95 17.76 2.84 10.92
C SER A 95 16.24 2.69 10.92
N GLY A 96 15.62 2.57 9.74
CA GLY A 96 14.18 2.35 9.60
C GLY A 96 13.72 1.00 10.16
N GLU A 97 14.49 -0.08 9.95
CA GLU A 97 14.21 -1.39 10.55
C GLU A 97 14.18 -1.27 12.07
N LYS A 98 15.25 -0.71 12.68
CA LYS A 98 15.32 -0.51 14.13
C LYS A 98 14.10 0.27 14.65
N LEU A 99 13.75 1.37 13.97
CA LEU A 99 12.64 2.22 14.35
C LEU A 99 11.28 1.50 14.25
N PHE A 100 11.09 0.67 13.22
CA PHE A 100 9.87 -0.14 13.03
C PHE A 100 9.59 -1.04 14.24
N TYR A 101 10.64 -1.66 14.79
CA TYR A 101 10.54 -2.50 15.99
C TYR A 101 10.40 -1.66 17.27
N GLU A 102 11.16 -0.56 17.42
CA GLU A 102 11.09 0.30 18.61
C GLU A 102 9.72 0.99 18.76
N LYS A 103 9.07 1.37 17.67
CA LYS A 103 7.71 1.91 17.66
C LYS A 103 6.63 0.83 17.77
N GLY A 104 7.02 -0.44 17.73
CA GLY A 104 6.11 -1.58 17.88
C GLY A 104 5.22 -1.86 16.67
N CYS A 105 5.59 -1.38 15.47
CA CYS A 105 4.81 -1.60 14.25
C CYS A 105 4.61 -3.10 13.94
N ASN A 106 5.61 -3.91 14.27
CA ASN A 106 5.61 -5.37 14.16
C ASN A 106 4.50 -6.06 14.99
N THR A 107 3.99 -5.40 16.05
CA THR A 107 2.90 -5.93 16.89
C THR A 107 1.61 -6.10 16.09
N CYS A 108 1.39 -5.22 15.10
CA CYS A 108 0.21 -5.26 14.24
C CYS A 108 0.52 -5.76 12.83
N HIS A 109 1.73 -5.53 12.32
CA HIS A 109 2.11 -5.84 10.95
C HIS A 109 3.14 -6.95 10.87
N ALA A 110 2.89 -7.97 10.06
CA ALA A 110 3.94 -8.83 9.55
C ALA A 110 4.80 -8.08 8.52
N GLU A 111 6.11 -8.13 8.66
CA GLU A 111 7.08 -7.49 7.75
C GLU A 111 7.96 -8.52 7.00
N ASN A 112 7.90 -9.79 7.41
CA ASN A 112 8.54 -10.90 6.71
C ASN A 112 7.73 -12.18 6.92
N ILE A 113 7.74 -13.05 5.92
CA ILE A 113 7.17 -14.41 5.97
C ILE A 113 7.83 -15.24 7.08
N THR A 114 9.12 -15.03 7.36
CA THR A 114 9.90 -15.85 8.32
C THR A 114 9.99 -15.28 9.73
N LYS A 115 10.13 -13.96 9.90
CA LYS A 115 10.19 -13.32 11.23
C LYS A 115 8.80 -13.20 11.89
N GLY A 116 7.72 -13.39 11.13
CA GLY A 116 6.35 -13.25 11.62
C GLY A 116 5.98 -11.79 11.92
N GLY A 117 4.90 -11.61 12.67
CA GLY A 117 4.40 -10.30 13.11
C GLY A 117 2.88 -10.34 13.32
N GLY A 118 2.30 -9.18 13.61
CA GLY A 118 0.86 -9.06 13.82
C GLY A 118 0.03 -9.31 12.56
N VAL A 119 -1.23 -9.67 12.78
CA VAL A 119 -2.22 -9.92 11.71
C VAL A 119 -3.35 -8.88 11.68
N VAL A 120 -3.28 -7.88 12.57
CA VAL A 120 -4.25 -6.78 12.66
C VAL A 120 -4.06 -5.81 11.49
N GLY A 121 -2.81 -5.46 11.22
CA GLY A 121 -2.39 -4.65 10.09
C GLY A 121 -2.26 -5.48 8.80
N PRO A 122 -2.21 -4.82 7.63
CA PRO A 122 -1.85 -5.49 6.38
C PRO A 122 -0.42 -6.04 6.48
N ASN A 123 -0.17 -7.14 5.77
CA ASN A 123 1.17 -7.64 5.57
C ASN A 123 2.00 -6.59 4.78
N LEU A 124 3.21 -6.33 5.27
CA LEU A 124 4.15 -5.34 4.75
C LEU A 124 5.35 -5.97 4.02
N ALA A 125 5.49 -7.30 3.98
CA ALA A 125 6.65 -7.99 3.40
C ALA A 125 6.93 -7.67 1.92
N THR A 126 5.93 -7.19 1.19
CA THR A 126 6.03 -6.77 -0.21
C THR A 126 5.44 -5.37 -0.43
N VAL A 127 5.38 -4.55 0.62
CA VAL A 127 4.75 -3.22 0.53
C VAL A 127 5.46 -2.30 -0.46
N GLY A 128 6.77 -2.45 -0.63
CA GLY A 128 7.57 -1.73 -1.60
C GLY A 128 7.20 -2.05 -3.06
N ASP A 129 6.64 -3.22 -3.35
CA ASP A 129 6.08 -3.52 -4.69
C ASP A 129 4.71 -2.87 -4.88
N ARG A 130 3.96 -2.72 -3.80
CA ARG A 130 2.54 -2.34 -3.84
C ARG A 130 2.32 -0.84 -3.78
N LEU A 131 2.92 -0.16 -2.81
CA LEU A 131 2.61 1.24 -2.51
C LEU A 131 3.64 2.19 -3.10
N GLN A 132 3.19 3.37 -3.48
CA GLN A 132 4.08 4.45 -3.90
C GLN A 132 4.82 5.04 -2.67
N PRO A 133 6.12 5.37 -2.78
CA PRO A 133 6.87 5.96 -1.66
C PRO A 133 6.20 7.23 -1.13
N ALA A 134 5.70 8.07 -2.03
CA ALA A 134 5.01 9.32 -1.67
C ALA A 134 3.74 9.07 -0.83
N TYR A 135 3.01 7.98 -1.11
CA TYR A 135 1.87 7.59 -0.30
C TYR A 135 2.28 7.07 1.08
N LEU A 136 3.41 6.36 1.19
CA LEU A 136 3.92 5.93 2.51
C LEU A 136 4.24 7.13 3.40
N VAL A 137 4.86 8.17 2.85
CA VAL A 137 5.09 9.45 3.56
C VAL A 137 3.77 10.06 4.02
N TYR A 138 2.80 10.19 3.10
CA TYR A 138 1.47 10.72 3.41
C TYR A 138 0.76 9.92 4.50
N HIS A 139 0.78 8.58 4.41
CA HIS A 139 0.10 7.70 5.36
C HIS A 139 0.76 7.76 6.74
N LEU A 140 2.09 7.58 6.83
CA LEU A 140 2.80 7.53 8.11
C LEU A 140 2.79 8.87 8.85
N LYS A 141 2.69 10.00 8.13
CA LYS A 141 2.57 11.33 8.76
C LYS A 141 1.27 11.48 9.56
N ASN A 142 0.18 10.85 9.11
CA ASN A 142 -1.09 10.80 9.83
C ASN A 142 -2.00 9.68 9.29
N PRO A 143 -1.96 8.45 9.82
CA PRO A 143 -2.71 7.33 9.26
C PRO A 143 -4.22 7.58 9.16
N GLN A 144 -4.79 8.34 10.11
CA GLN A 144 -6.22 8.68 10.14
C GLN A 144 -6.65 9.60 8.98
N GLN A 145 -5.74 10.35 8.37
CA GLN A 145 -6.07 11.16 7.19
C GLN A 145 -6.28 10.30 5.94
N ALA A 146 -5.61 9.15 5.87
CA ALA A 146 -5.77 8.18 4.79
C ALA A 146 -6.97 7.25 5.04
N ASN A 147 -7.19 6.87 6.30
CA ASN A 147 -8.34 6.08 6.73
C ASN A 147 -8.82 6.53 8.12
N PRO A 148 -9.86 7.37 8.22
CA PRO A 148 -10.37 7.88 9.51
C PRO A 148 -10.83 6.80 10.49
N GLN A 149 -11.16 5.59 9.99
CA GLN A 149 -11.57 4.44 10.80
C GLN A 149 -10.39 3.49 11.10
N GLY A 150 -9.18 3.83 10.66
CA GLY A 150 -7.98 3.05 10.87
C GLY A 150 -7.51 3.11 12.32
N VAL A 151 -7.17 1.94 12.88
CA VAL A 151 -6.66 1.78 14.26
C VAL A 151 -5.15 1.96 14.37
N GLU A 152 -4.45 2.16 13.26
CA GLU A 152 -3.01 2.40 13.24
C GLU A 152 -2.70 3.73 13.95
N PRO A 153 -1.93 3.75 15.04
CA PRO A 153 -1.69 4.98 15.80
C PRO A 153 -0.99 6.05 14.97
N ASN A 154 -1.32 7.31 15.23
CA ASN A 154 -0.47 8.42 14.80
C ASN A 154 0.69 8.55 15.81
N PHE A 155 1.89 8.17 15.38
CA PHE A 155 3.09 8.17 16.22
C PHE A 155 3.77 9.54 16.36
N GLY A 156 3.29 10.57 15.64
CA GLY A 156 3.91 11.90 15.64
C GLY A 156 5.35 11.88 15.12
N LEU A 157 5.62 11.10 14.07
CA LEU A 157 6.95 10.90 13.50
C LEU A 157 7.56 12.22 13.01
N SER A 158 8.84 12.43 13.32
CA SER A 158 9.65 13.48 12.72
C SER A 158 9.95 13.21 11.24
N ASP A 159 10.40 14.22 10.51
CA ASP A 159 10.75 14.08 9.09
C ASP A 159 11.89 13.07 8.86
N GLU A 160 12.83 12.97 9.79
CA GLU A 160 13.93 12.00 9.74
C GLU A 160 13.43 10.58 10.03
N GLU A 161 12.55 10.39 11.01
CA GLU A 161 11.91 9.10 11.28
C GLU A 161 11.04 8.64 10.09
N LEU A 162 10.31 9.57 9.45
CA LEU A 162 9.54 9.28 8.23
C LEU A 162 10.46 8.82 7.11
N LYS A 163 11.57 9.53 6.88
CA LYS A 163 12.56 9.14 5.88
C LYS A 163 13.05 7.71 6.14
N GLN A 164 13.48 7.41 7.37
CA GLN A 164 13.98 6.09 7.75
C GLN A 164 12.93 4.98 7.56
N LEU A 165 11.72 5.14 8.10
CA LEU A 165 10.65 4.14 7.96
C LEU A 165 10.23 3.94 6.51
N VAL A 166 10.07 5.01 5.73
CA VAL A 166 9.74 4.88 4.30
C VAL A 166 10.87 4.19 3.56
N GLY A 167 12.14 4.51 3.85
CA GLY A 167 13.30 3.87 3.24
C GLY A 167 13.31 2.35 3.49
N PHE A 168 13.09 1.94 4.74
CA PHE A 168 12.96 0.54 5.12
C PHE A 168 11.79 -0.15 4.41
N LEU A 169 10.60 0.45 4.44
CA LEU A 169 9.42 -0.14 3.81
C LEU A 169 9.56 -0.26 2.28
N MET A 170 10.31 0.65 1.65
CA MET A 170 10.58 0.59 0.21
C MET A 170 11.56 -0.54 -0.18
N ASP A 171 12.35 -1.07 0.76
CA ASP A 171 13.19 -2.25 0.53
C ASP A 171 12.40 -3.58 0.58
N HIS A 172 11.16 -3.56 1.08
CA HIS A 172 10.26 -4.73 1.09
C HIS A 172 9.62 -4.98 -0.27
N VAL A 173 10.42 -5.48 -1.19
CA VAL A 173 10.02 -5.95 -2.52
C VAL A 173 10.17 -7.46 -2.62
N LYS A 174 9.39 -8.10 -3.50
CA LYS A 174 9.63 -9.48 -3.93
C LYS A 174 11.02 -9.54 -4.52
N LYS A 175 11.99 -10.05 -3.77
CA LYS A 175 13.29 -10.42 -4.34
C LYS A 175 13.00 -11.50 -5.38
N LYS A 176 13.24 -11.22 -6.67
CA LYS A 176 13.34 -12.29 -7.67
C LYS A 176 14.43 -13.22 -7.14
N GLU A 177 14.07 -14.44 -6.79
CA GLU A 177 15.09 -15.48 -6.61
C GLU A 177 15.94 -15.47 -7.87
N GLY A 178 17.25 -15.35 -7.68
CA GLY A 178 18.18 -15.19 -8.79
C GLY A 178 18.16 -16.43 -9.69
N LYS A 179 17.93 -16.18 -10.98
CA LYS A 179 17.97 -17.08 -12.15
C LYS A 179 16.79 -18.01 -12.36
#